data_AF-F0RW02-F1
#
_entry.id   AF-F0RW02-F1
#
_cell.length_a   1.000
_cell.length_b   1.000
_cell.length_c   1.000
_cell.angle_alpha   90.00
_cell.angle_beta   90.00
_cell.angle_gamma   90.00
#
_symmetry.space_group_name_H-M   'P 1'
#
loop_
_entity.id
_entity.type
_entity.pdbx_description
1 polymer ?
#
loop_
_entity_poly.entity_id
_entity_poly.type
_entity_poly.pdbx_seq_one_letter_code
_entity_poly.pdbx_strand_id
1 'polypeptide(L)'
;MRTFTLILCLLVLCVSLPLSAEPLKDYVPYESEEFPLWTYKLRRAETLFLGSLVITLPVAMLLYKLGQQTSLITTPDSDLQSLLVQGSLAASLSLGISLADFIIGEVGNT
;
A
#
# COMPACT_ATOMS: atom_id res chain seq x y z
N MET A 1 -5.59 22.96 23.41
CA MET A 1 -5.98 23.18 22.00
C MET A 1 -5.84 21.93 21.15
N ARG A 2 -4.72 21.18 21.19
CA ARG A 2 -4.51 19.93 20.41
C ARG A 2 -5.64 18.89 20.51
N THR A 3 -6.16 18.65 21.72
CA THR A 3 -7.28 17.71 21.95
C THR A 3 -8.57 18.16 21.27
N PHE A 4 -8.84 19.46 21.27
CA PHE A 4 -10.02 20.06 20.63
C PHE A 4 -9.94 19.93 19.10
N THR A 5 -8.75 20.12 18.52
CA THR A 5 -8.51 19.94 17.09
C THR A 5 -8.68 18.48 16.66
N LEU A 6 -8.18 17.53 17.46
CA LEU A 6 -8.35 16.09 17.19
C LEU A 6 -9.81 15.65 17.26
N ILE A 7 -10.57 16.16 18.25
CA ILE A 7 -12.02 15.88 18.37
C ILE A 7 -12.78 16.47 17.19
N LEU A 8 -12.43 17.68 16.75
CA LEU A 8 -13.02 18.31 15.58
C LEU A 8 -12.74 17.50 14.30
N CYS A 9 -11.50 17.07 14.09
CA CYS A 9 -11.13 16.22 12.96
C CYS A 9 -11.86 14.87 12.98
N LEU A 10 -11.96 14.22 14.14
CA LEU A 10 -12.69 12.97 14.30
C LEU A 10 -14.19 13.15 14.00
N LEU A 11 -14.79 14.26 14.45
CA LEU A 11 -16.19 14.57 14.21
C LEU A 11 -16.47 14.85 12.73
N VAL A 12 -15.59 15.57 12.05
CA VAL A 12 -15.69 15.79 10.59
C VAL A 12 -15.59 14.46 9.83
N LEU A 13 -14.71 13.55 10.27
CA LEU A 13 -14.57 12.22 9.67
C LEU A 13 -15.82 11.36 9.88
N CYS A 14 -16.40 11.38 11.08
CA CYS A 14 -17.59 10.62 11.40
C CYS A 14 -18.84 11.13 10.67
N VAL A 15 -18.97 12.44 10.46
CA VAL A 15 -20.10 13.05 9.73
C VAL A 15 -20.05 12.75 8.22
N SER A 16 -18.85 12.50 7.68
CA SER A 16 -18.67 12.15 6.26
C SER A 16 -18.85 10.66 5.97
N LEU A 17 -19.11 9.84 6.99
CA LEU A 17 -19.50 8.44 6.80
C LEU A 17 -20.99 8.36 6.46
N PRO A 18 -21.38 7.68 5.36
CA PRO A 18 -22.79 7.41 5.10
C PRO A 18 -23.34 6.49 6.20
N LEU A 19 -24.09 7.05 7.14
CA LEU A 19 -24.70 6.31 8.27
C LEU A 19 -25.84 5.37 7.84
N SER A 20 -26.35 5.55 6.62
CA SER A 20 -27.42 4.75 6.05
C SER A 20 -26.85 3.94 4.89
N ALA A 21 -26.45 2.71 5.17
CA ALA A 21 -26.17 1.74 4.13
C ALA A 21 -27.51 1.20 3.60
N GLU A 22 -27.79 1.44 2.33
CA GLU A 22 -28.88 0.77 1.63
C GLU A 22 -28.68 -0.75 1.78
N PRO A 23 -29.73 -1.56 2.04
CA PRO A 23 -29.58 -3.00 2.20
C PRO A 23 -28.83 -3.55 0.99
N LEU A 24 -27.74 -4.29 1.25
CA LEU A 24 -26.93 -4.90 0.21
C LEU A 24 -27.85 -5.68 -0.73
N LYS A 25 -27.81 -5.33 -2.02
CA LYS A 25 -28.46 -6.15 -3.05
C LYS A 25 -27.93 -7.58 -2.92
N ASP A 26 -28.80 -8.55 -3.15
CA ASP A 26 -28.41 -9.96 -3.18
C ASP A 26 -27.24 -10.15 -4.14
N TYR A 27 -26.27 -10.99 -3.74
CA TYR A 27 -25.08 -11.25 -4.54
C TYR A 27 -25.47 -11.87 -5.88
N VAL A 28 -25.14 -11.18 -6.97
CA VAL A 28 -25.20 -11.71 -8.34
C VAL A 28 -23.76 -11.87 -8.83
N PRO A 29 -23.38 -13.03 -9.38
CA PRO A 29 -22.08 -13.20 -10.00
C PRO A 29 -21.85 -12.17 -11.11
N TYR A 30 -20.65 -11.57 -11.15
CA TYR A 30 -20.31 -10.57 -12.16
C TYR A 30 -20.39 -11.14 -13.58
N GLU A 31 -20.93 -10.34 -14.50
CA GLU A 31 -20.91 -10.69 -15.92
C GLU A 31 -19.50 -10.55 -16.48
N SER A 32 -19.16 -11.36 -17.49
CA SER A 32 -17.81 -11.38 -18.08
C SER A 32 -17.38 -10.05 -18.71
N GLU A 33 -18.35 -9.19 -19.05
CA GLU A 33 -18.12 -7.87 -19.68
C GLU A 33 -18.40 -6.69 -18.75
N GLU A 34 -18.71 -6.93 -17.46
CA GLU A 34 -19.10 -5.88 -16.53
C GLU A 34 -17.94 -4.91 -16.22
N PHE A 35 -16.69 -5.39 -16.31
CA PHE A 35 -15.51 -4.58 -16.04
C PHE A 35 -14.56 -4.53 -17.25
N PRO A 36 -13.98 -3.36 -17.56
CA PRO A 36 -12.93 -3.27 -18.56
C PRO A 36 -11.72 -4.15 -18.21
N LEU A 37 -11.11 -4.79 -19.23
CA LEU A 37 -9.98 -5.71 -19.05
C LEU A 37 -8.77 -5.11 -18.29
N TRP A 38 -8.54 -3.80 -18.41
CA TRP A 38 -7.44 -3.13 -17.71
C TRP A 38 -7.62 -3.11 -16.18
N THR A 39 -8.87 -3.16 -15.70
CA THR A 39 -9.16 -3.17 -14.25
C THR A 39 -8.68 -4.46 -13.59
N TYR A 40 -8.68 -5.58 -14.32
CA TYR A 40 -8.12 -6.84 -13.85
C TYR A 40 -6.60 -6.75 -13.68
N LYS A 41 -5.91 -6.06 -14.60
CA LYS A 41 -4.46 -5.80 -14.50
C LYS A 41 -4.15 -4.92 -13.28
N LEU A 42 -4.95 -3.87 -13.07
CA LEU A 42 -4.80 -3.01 -11.89
C LEU A 42 -5.04 -3.76 -10.58
N ARG A 43 -6.10 -4.58 -10.50
CA ARG A 43 -6.39 -5.42 -9.33
C ARG A 43 -5.24 -6.37 -9.00
N ARG A 44 -4.67 -7.01 -10.03
CA ARG A 44 -3.50 -7.88 -9.86
C ARG A 44 -2.31 -7.09 -9.33
N ALA A 45 -2.03 -5.92 -9.90
CA ALA A 45 -0.92 -5.06 -9.47
C ALA A 45 -1.07 -4.61 -8.01
N GLU A 46 -2.27 -4.21 -7.58
CA GLU A 46 -2.58 -3.83 -6.20
C GLU A 46 -2.41 -5.02 -5.24
N THR A 47 -2.95 -6.18 -5.61
CA THR A 47 -2.87 -7.40 -4.79
C THR A 47 -1.41 -7.81 -4.57
N LEU A 48 -0.58 -7.74 -5.60
CA LEU A 48 0.84 -8.07 -5.51
C LEU A 48 1.63 -7.00 -4.76
N PHE A 49 1.32 -5.73 -4.98
CA PHE A 49 1.95 -4.63 -4.25
C PHE A 49 1.67 -4.76 -2.74
N LEU A 50 0.40 -4.71 -2.33
CA LEU A 50 0.02 -4.79 -0.92
C LEU A 50 0.36 -6.15 -0.30
N GLY A 51 0.22 -7.24 -1.06
CA GLY A 51 0.55 -8.59 -0.60
C GLY A 51 2.05 -8.78 -0.35
N SER A 52 2.91 -8.26 -1.23
CA SER A 52 4.37 -8.33 -1.03
C SER A 52 4.87 -7.40 0.07
N LEU A 53 4.14 -6.33 0.39
CA LEU A 53 4.51 -5.34 1.40
C LEU A 53 4.70 -5.97 2.80
N VAL A 54 3.94 -7.03 3.11
CA VAL A 54 4.08 -7.81 4.35
C VAL A 54 5.49 -8.38 4.52
N ILE A 55 6.18 -8.69 3.42
CA ILE A 55 7.54 -9.24 3.40
C ILE A 55 8.57 -8.14 3.14
N THR A 56 8.32 -7.21 2.22
CA THR A 56 9.31 -6.18 1.88
C THR A 56 9.54 -5.20 3.03
N LEU A 57 8.53 -4.96 3.89
CA LEU A 57 8.66 -4.09 5.05
C LEU A 57 9.68 -4.62 6.07
N PRO A 58 9.57 -5.84 6.63
CA PRO A 58 10.60 -6.38 7.53
C PRO A 58 11.97 -6.52 6.86
N VAL A 59 12.03 -6.90 5.58
CA VAL A 59 13.31 -6.97 4.85
C VAL A 59 13.96 -5.59 4.74
N ALA A 60 13.19 -4.55 4.38
CA ALA A 60 13.69 -3.18 4.30
C ALA A 60 14.17 -2.68 5.67
N MET A 61 13.45 -2.97 6.75
CA MET A 61 13.85 -2.60 8.11
C MET A 61 15.20 -3.25 8.50
N LEU A 62 15.37 -4.55 8.23
CA LEU A 62 16.61 -5.27 8.53
C LEU A 62 17.79 -4.72 7.72
N LEU A 63 17.63 -4.54 6.41
CA LEU A 63 18.68 -4.00 5.54
C LEU A 63 19.03 -2.56 5.93
N TYR A 64 18.03 -1.74 6.26
CA TYR A 64 18.24 -0.37 6.71
C TYR A 64 19.05 -0.33 8.02
N LYS A 65 18.72 -1.19 8.99
CA LYS A 65 19.49 -1.32 10.23
C LYS A 65 20.92 -1.81 10.00
N LEU A 66 21.11 -2.76 9.10
CA LEU A 66 22.45 -3.24 8.74
C LEU A 66 23.29 -2.13 8.08
N GLY A 67 22.68 -1.32 7.22
CA GLY A 67 23.33 -0.16 6.60
C GLY A 67 23.74 0.92 7.61
N GLN A 68 22.93 1.13 8.65
CA GLN A 68 23.30 2.00 9.77
C GLN A 68 24.49 1.45 10.57
N GLN A 69 24.48 0.14 10.88
CA GLN A 69 25.55 -0.50 11.66
C GLN A 69 26.90 -0.50 10.93
N THR A 70 26.88 -0.56 9.60
CA THR A 70 28.09 -0.51 8.75
C THR A 70 28.53 0.91 8.41
N SER A 71 27.86 1.94 8.96
CA SER A 71 28.10 3.36 8.66
C SER A 71 27.96 3.72 7.17
N LEU A 72 27.26 2.89 6.38
CA LEU A 72 26.94 3.16 4.98
C LEU A 72 25.77 4.14 4.83
N ILE A 73 24.90 4.20 5.82
CA ILE A 73 23.70 5.03 5.83
C ILE A 73 23.72 5.90 7.09
N THR A 74 23.45 7.19 6.92
CA THR A 74 23.36 8.12 8.06
C THR A 74 22.13 7.83 8.91
N THR A 75 22.30 7.93 10.23
CA THR A 75 21.19 7.85 11.18
C THR A 75 20.39 9.15 11.13
N PRO A 76 19.08 9.10 10.82
CA PRO A 76 18.24 10.29 10.83
C PRO A 76 18.09 10.85 12.25
N ASP A 77 17.88 12.16 12.36
CA ASP A 77 17.72 12.85 13.65
C ASP A 77 16.36 12.59 14.32
N SER A 78 15.37 12.05 13.59
CA SER A 78 14.02 11.81 14.09
C SER A 78 13.47 10.44 13.74
N ASP A 79 12.70 9.85 14.66
CA ASP A 79 12.06 8.55 14.50
C ASP A 79 11.11 8.53 13.30
N LEU A 80 10.36 9.62 13.08
CA LEU A 80 9.45 9.75 11.94
C LEU A 80 10.20 9.69 10.61
N GLN A 81 11.37 10.33 10.50
CA GLN A 81 12.18 10.26 9.30
C GLN A 81 12.69 8.84 9.06
N SER A 82 13.07 8.12 10.13
CA SER A 82 13.49 6.72 10.02
C SER A 82 12.34 5.82 9.52
N LEU A 83 11.11 6.06 9.98
CA LEU A 83 9.92 5.33 9.56
C LEU A 83 9.58 5.62 8.10
N LEU A 84 9.62 6.89 7.68
CA LEU A 84 9.36 7.29 6.29
C LEU A 84 10.37 6.68 5.32
N VAL A 85 11.65 6.64 5.69
CA VAL A 85 12.70 6.02 4.86
C VAL A 85 12.52 4.51 4.77
N GLN A 86 12.22 3.84 5.89
CA GLN A 86 11.97 2.39 5.87
C GLN A 86 10.70 2.05 5.06
N GLY A 87 9.63 2.85 5.23
CA GLY A 87 8.38 2.71 4.50
C GLY A 87 8.55 2.94 3.00
N SER A 88 9.34 3.94 2.59
CA SER A 88 9.62 4.20 1.18
C SER A 88 10.46 3.08 0.55
N LEU A 89 11.48 2.56 1.24
CA LEU A 89 12.26 1.41 0.78
C LEU A 89 11.37 0.17 0.57
N ALA A 90 10.51 -0.13 1.55
CA ALA A 90 9.58 -1.24 1.48
C ALA A 90 8.59 -1.10 0.31
N ALA A 91 8.03 0.10 0.12
CA ALA A 91 7.11 0.42 -0.96
C ALA A 91 7.80 0.33 -2.34
N SER A 92 9.04 0.82 -2.47
CA SER A 92 9.81 0.72 -3.72
C SER A 92 10.12 -0.72 -4.09
N LEU A 93 10.50 -1.56 -3.12
CA LEU A 93 10.73 -2.99 -3.35
C LEU A 93 9.45 -3.70 -3.78
N SER A 94 8.34 -3.43 -3.09
CA SER A 94 7.03 -4.00 -3.40
C SER A 94 6.53 -3.58 -4.79
N LEU A 95 6.71 -2.30 -5.15
CA LEU A 95 6.42 -1.79 -6.48
C LEU A 95 7.29 -2.47 -7.55
N GLY A 96 8.57 -2.71 -7.26
CA GLY A 96 9.46 -3.47 -8.13
C GLY A 96 8.96 -4.90 -8.40
N ILE A 97 8.44 -5.59 -7.38
CA ILE A 97 7.85 -6.93 -7.52
C ILE A 97 6.60 -6.89 -8.41
N SER A 98 5.70 -5.94 -8.15
CA SER A 98 4.47 -5.76 -8.94
C SER A 98 4.76 -5.44 -10.41
N LEU A 99 5.74 -4.57 -10.67
CA LEU A 99 6.19 -4.26 -12.04
C LEU A 99 6.87 -5.44 -12.73
N ALA A 100 7.70 -6.19 -12.02
CA ALA A 100 8.33 -7.38 -12.58
C ALA A 100 7.30 -8.43 -13.01
N ASP A 101 6.28 -8.69 -12.18
CA ASP A 101 5.16 -9.58 -12.54
C ASP A 101 4.39 -9.06 -13.76
N PHE A 102 4.12 -7.75 -13.81
CA PHE A 102 3.46 -7.14 -14.97
C PHE A 102 4.27 -7.34 -16.25
N ILE A 103 5.57 -7.04 -16.23
CA ILE A 103 6.44 -7.18 -17.41
C ILE A 103 6.51 -8.65 -17.86
N ILE A 104 6.69 -9.59 -16.92
CA ILE A 104 6.72 -11.02 -17.23
C ILE A 104 5.38 -11.47 -17.83
N GLY A 105 4.27 -10.98 -17.29
CA GLY A 105 2.93 -11.29 -17.78
C GLY A 105 2.65 -10.78 -19.19
N GLU A 106 3.16 -9.61 -19.56
CA GLU A 106 3.00 -9.06 -20.92
C GLU A 106 4.00 -9.67 -21.92
N VAL A 107 5.26 -9.87 -21.52
CA VAL A 107 6.33 -10.40 -22.40
C VAL A 107 6.22 -11.91 -22.57
N GLY A 108 5.79 -12.64 -21.54
CA GLY A 108 5.62 -14.10 -21.59
C GLY A 108 4.36 -14.56 -22.34
N ASN A 109 3.51 -13.63 -22.76
CA ASN A 109 2.25 -13.91 -23.46
C ASN A 109 2.34 -13.65 -24.98
N THR A 110 3.56 -13.51 -25.52
CA THR A 110 3.88 -13.58 -26.96
C THR A 110 4.36 -14.96 -27.34
#